data_AF-A0A348FVG1-F1
#
_entry.id   AF-A0A348FVG1-F1
#
_cell.length_a   1.000
_cell.length_b   1.000
_cell.length_c   1.000
_cell.angle_alpha   90.00
_cell.angle_beta   90.00
_cell.angle_gamma   90.00
#
_symmetry.space_group_name_H-M   'P 1'
#
loop_
_entity.id
_entity.type
_entity.pdbx_description
1 polymer ?
#
loop_
_entity_poly.entity_id
_entity_poly.type
_entity_poly.pdbx_seq_one_letter_code
_entity_poly.pdbx_strand_id
1 'polypeptide(L)' 'MICRFIDTHCHFDFPPFSGDEEASLQRAAQAGVGKIIVPATEAENFARVQALAEKYQPLYGALGLHPGMLEKHSDASLE' A
#
# COMPACT_ATOMS: atom_id res chain seq x y z
N MET A 1 -19.98 0.04 -15.33
CA MET A 1 -19.15 -0.49 -14.22
C MET A 1 -17.82 0.24 -14.26
N ILE A 2 -17.45 1.00 -13.21
CA ILE A 2 -16.23 1.85 -13.21
C ILE A 2 -15.01 1.14 -12.60
N CYS A 3 -15.16 -0.06 -12.03
CA CYS A 3 -14.07 -0.82 -11.42
C CYS A 3 -14.04 -2.24 -12.01
N ARG A 4 -13.07 -2.52 -12.89
CA ARG A 4 -12.93 -3.81 -13.59
C ARG A 4 -11.86 -4.70 -12.95
N PHE A 5 -10.83 -4.10 -12.35
CA PHE A 5 -9.68 -4.80 -11.81
C PHE A 5 -9.38 -4.38 -10.37
N ILE A 6 -8.75 -5.31 -9.66
CA ILE A 6 -8.17 -5.11 -8.34
C ILE A 6 -6.69 -5.46 -8.49
N ASP A 7 -5.80 -4.53 -8.16
CA ASP A 7 -4.40 -4.84 -7.98
C ASP A 7 -4.23 -5.42 -6.58
N THR A 8 -3.94 -6.72 -6.51
CA THR A 8 -3.85 -7.43 -5.23
C THR A 8 -2.51 -7.24 -4.53
N HIS A 9 -1.52 -6.59 -5.15
CA HIS A 9 -0.21 -6.36 -4.54
C HIS A 9 0.51 -5.18 -5.19
N CYS A 10 0.49 -4.02 -4.55
CA CYS A 10 1.25 -2.85 -4.98
C CYS A 10 1.87 -2.16 -3.77
N HIS A 11 3.18 -1.95 -3.79
CA HIS A 11 3.90 -1.16 -2.79
C HIS A 11 3.66 0.35 -3.03
N PHE A 12 2.41 0.77 -2.89
CA PHE A 12 1.93 2.13 -3.16
C PHE A 12 2.45 3.16 -2.16
N ASP A 13 3.03 2.71 -1.06
CA ASP A 13 3.68 3.48 -0.01
C ASP A 13 5.14 3.87 -0.34
N PHE A 14 5.65 3.48 -1.52
CA PHE A 14 6.99 3.82 -2.01
C PHE A 14 6.95 4.80 -3.20
N PRO A 15 8.08 5.46 -3.53
CA PRO A 15 8.22 6.15 -4.81
C PRO A 15 7.97 5.19 -5.99
N PRO A 16 7.32 5.65 -7.08
CA PRO A 16 6.98 7.04 -7.37
C PRO A 16 5.61 7.50 -6.83
N PHE A 17 4.89 6.67 -6.07
CA PHE A 17 3.53 6.95 -5.64
C PHE A 17 3.45 7.81 -4.39
N SER A 18 4.40 7.64 -3.47
CA SER A 18 4.50 8.47 -2.26
C SER A 18 4.69 9.95 -2.65
N GLY A 19 3.76 10.80 -2.23
CA GLY A 19 3.70 12.21 -2.61
C GLY A 19 2.96 12.51 -3.92
N ASP A 20 2.51 11.50 -4.67
CA ASP A 20 1.70 11.60 -5.90
C ASP A 20 0.48 10.64 -5.85
N GLU A 21 -0.07 10.40 -4.65
CA GLU A 21 -1.08 9.36 -4.43
C GLU A 21 -2.35 9.65 -5.24
N GLU A 22 -2.82 10.90 -5.24
CA GLU A 22 -4.05 11.31 -5.93
C GLU A 22 -3.93 11.13 -7.44
N ALA A 23 -2.86 11.61 -8.07
CA ALA A 23 -2.69 11.48 -9.51
C ALA A 23 -2.46 10.01 -9.90
N SER A 24 -1.74 9.25 -9.08
CA SER A 24 -1.53 7.82 -9.27
C SER A 24 -2.84 7.02 -9.21
N LEU A 25 -3.70 7.31 -8.23
CA LEU A 25 -5.02 6.69 -8.10
C LEU A 25 -5.95 7.07 -9.27
N GLN A 26 -5.90 8.32 -9.75
CA GLN A 26 -6.65 8.74 -10.93
C GLN A 26 -6.22 7.95 -12.18
N ARG A 27 -4.91 7.79 -12.40
CA ARG A 27 -4.38 6.98 -13.52
C ARG A 27 -4.83 5.51 -13.40
N ALA A 28 -4.77 4.94 -12.20
CA ALA A 28 -5.23 3.57 -11.95
C ALA A 28 -6.72 3.42 -12.29
N ALA A 29 -7.56 4.35 -11.83
CA ALA A 29 -9.00 4.35 -12.10
C ALA A 29 -9.31 4.49 -13.60
N GLN A 30 -8.59 5.34 -14.34
CA GLN A 30 -8.74 5.49 -15.80
C GLN A 30 -8.39 4.20 -16.55
N ALA A 31 -7.45 3.41 -16.03
CA ALA A 31 -7.11 2.09 -16.55
C ALA A 31 -8.08 0.98 -16.09
N GLY A 32 -9.04 1.28 -15.22
CA GLY A 32 -10.03 0.34 -14.70
C GLY A 32 -9.62 -0.41 -13.43
N VAL A 33 -8.46 -0.08 -12.84
CA VAL A 33 -8.02 -0.56 -11.53
C VAL A 33 -8.63 0.35 -10.46
N GLY A 34 -9.67 -0.14 -9.79
CA GLY A 34 -10.39 0.69 -8.80
C GLY A 34 -10.19 0.24 -7.35
N LYS A 35 -9.38 -0.78 -7.09
CA LYS A 35 -8.87 -1.12 -5.76
C LYS A 35 -7.44 -1.61 -5.82
N ILE A 36 -6.67 -1.32 -4.78
CA ILE A 36 -5.27 -1.70 -4.64
C ILE A 36 -5.02 -2.20 -3.20
N ILE A 37 -4.37 -3.35 -3.05
CA ILE A 37 -3.89 -3.84 -1.76
C ILE A 37 -2.42 -3.41 -1.60
N VAL A 38 -2.12 -2.73 -0.50
CA VAL A 38 -0.82 -2.15 -0.15
C VAL A 38 -0.18 -2.98 0.98
N PRO A 39 0.73 -3.92 0.66
CA PRO A 39 1.45 -4.70 1.66
C PRO A 39 2.64 -3.92 2.21
N ALA A 40 2.69 -3.78 3.53
CA ALA A 40 3.87 -3.26 4.22
C ALA A 40 5.06 -4.23 4.12
N THR A 41 6.26 -3.69 4.25
CA THR A 41 7.52 -4.46 4.19
C THR A 41 8.19 -4.66 5.55
N GLU A 42 7.98 -3.75 6.50
CA GLU A 42 8.61 -3.70 7.83
C GLU A 42 7.75 -2.86 8.78
N ALA A 43 7.93 -3.03 10.10
CA ALA A 43 7.09 -2.38 11.12
C ALA A 43 7.11 -0.84 11.04
N GLU A 44 8.26 -0.23 10.70
CA GLU A 44 8.39 1.22 10.50
C GLU A 44 7.40 1.75 9.44
N ASN A 45 6.96 0.89 8.51
CA ASN A 45 6.05 1.25 7.42
C ASN A 45 4.56 1.02 7.77
N PHE A 46 4.23 0.48 8.94
CA PHE A 46 2.84 0.17 9.27
C PHE A 46 1.97 1.42 9.35
N ALA A 47 2.44 2.45 10.04
CA ALA A 47 1.71 3.71 10.19
C ALA A 47 1.41 4.37 8.84
N ARG A 48 2.37 4.37 7.90
CA ARG A 48 2.15 4.95 6.56
C ARG A 48 1.15 4.14 5.73
N VAL A 49 1.22 2.81 5.77
CA VAL A 49 0.30 1.93 5.04
C VAL A 49 -1.12 2.04 5.60
N GLN A 50 -1.26 2.11 6.92
CA GLN A 50 -2.54 2.34 7.56
C GLN A 50 -3.13 3.70 7.18
N ALA A 51 -2.33 4.77 7.25
CA ALA A 51 -2.77 6.11 6.88
C ALA A 51 -3.23 6.19 5.41
N LEU A 52 -2.56 5.49 4.50
CA LEU A 52 -2.99 5.39 3.09
C LEU A 52 -4.37 4.73 2.96
N ALA A 53 -4.58 3.60 3.63
CA ALA A 53 -5.84 2.87 3.59
C ALA A 53 -6.99 3.65 4.24
N GLU A 54 -6.72 4.41 5.30
CA GLU A 54 -7.71 5.28 5.95
C GLU A 54 -8.05 6.51 5.10
N LYS A 55 -7.05 7.13 4.45
CA LYS A 55 -7.22 8.35 3.67
C LYS A 55 -7.86 8.11 2.30
N TYR A 56 -7.53 7.01 1.62
CA TYR A 56 -7.95 6.77 0.24
C TYR A 56 -8.84 5.53 0.12
N GLN A 57 -10.12 5.74 -0.19
CA GLN A 57 -11.10 4.66 -0.39
C GLN A 57 -10.67 3.50 -1.31
N PRO A 58 -9.90 3.70 -2.40
CA PRO A 58 -9.43 2.60 -3.24
C PRO A 58 -8.33 1.72 -2.61
N LEU A 59 -7.68 2.17 -1.53
CA LEU A 59 -6.52 1.50 -0.95
C LEU A 59 -6.91 0.63 0.25
N TYR A 60 -6.33 -0.56 0.33
CA TYR A 60 -6.48 -1.50 1.44
C TYR A 60 -5.10 -1.89 1.96
N GLY A 61 -4.88 -1.85 3.27
CA GLY A 61 -3.58 -2.19 3.86
C GLY A 61 -3.45 -3.68 4.21
N ALA A 62 -2.24 -4.23 4.08
CA ALA A 62 -1.85 -5.50 4.69
C ALA A 62 -0.55 -5.28 5.48
N LEU A 63 -0.59 -5.55 6.79
CA LEU A 63 0.56 -5.35 7.68
C LEU A 63 1.31 -6.68 7.86
N GLY A 64 2.63 -6.64 7.68
CA GLY A 64 3.49 -7.82 7.77
C GLY A 64 4.96 -7.47 7.57
N LEU A 65 5.81 -8.44 7.87
CA LEU A 65 7.26 -8.32 7.83
C LEU A 65 7.79 -9.09 6.63
N HIS A 66 8.26 -8.38 5.60
CA HIS A 66 8.77 -8.98 4.38
C HIS A 66 10.18 -9.55 4.62
N PRO A 67 10.51 -10.78 4.16
CA PRO A 67 11.81 -11.40 4.43
C PRO A 67 13.00 -10.63 3.85
N GLY A 68 12.78 -9.80 2.84
CA GLY A 68 13.82 -8.91 2.30
C GLY A 68 14.29 -7.80 3.27
N MET A 69 13.58 -7.57 4.37
CA MET A 69 13.89 -6.57 5.40
C MET A 69 14.35 -7.25 6.69
N LEU A 70 14.81 -8.50 6.62
CA LEU A 70 15.12 -9.34 7.79
C LEU A 70 16.03 -8.65 8.81
N GLU A 71 17.04 -7.91 8.36
CA GLU A 71 18.00 -7.22 9.24
C GLU A 71 17.39 -6.10 10.07
N LYS A 72 16.19 -5.62 9.69
CA LYS A 72 15.45 -4.59 10.40
C LYS A 72 14.36 -5.16 11.31
N HIS A 73 14.07 -6.44 11.21
CA HIS A 73 13.05 -7.09 12.03
C HIS A 73 13.59 -7.43 13.41
N SER A 74 12.75 -7.21 14.41
CA SER A 74 13.01 -7.58 15.80
C SER A 74 11.71 -8.04 16.45
N ASP A 75 11.78 -8.61 17.65
CA ASP A 75 10.57 -9.04 18.37
C ASP A 75 9.60 -7.87 18.63
N ALA A 76 10.12 -6.66 18.81
CA ALA A 76 9.30 -5.44 18.93
C ALA A 76 8.50 -5.11 17.65
N SER A 77 8.80 -5.73 16.51
CA SER A 77 8.06 -5.56 15.26
C SER A 77 6.74 -6.37 15.22
N LEU A 78 6.48 -7.20 16.24
CA LEU A 78 5.28 -8.04 16.35
C LEU A 78 4.22 -7.47 17.30
N GLU A 79 4.54 -6.40 18.04
CA GLU A 79 3.65 -5.71 18.97
C GLU A 79 2.87 -4.58 18.29
#